data_AF-A0A2R8BLN1-F1
#
_entry.id   AF-A0A2R8BLN1-F1
#
_cell.length_a   1.000
_cell.length_b   1.000
_cell.length_c   1.000
_cell.angle_alpha   90.00
_cell.angle_beta   90.00
_cell.angle_gamma   90.00
#
_symmetry.space_group_name_H-M   'P 1'
#
loop_
_entity.id
_entity.type
_entity.pdbx_description
1 polymer ?
#
loop_
_entity_poly.entity_id
_entity_poly.type
_entity_poly.pdbx_seq_one_letter_code
_entity_poly.pdbx_strand_id
1 'polypeptide(L)'
;MRPGYDVGYGKPPEGARFKPGQPGNPRGRPKGAKNRRPALHEERMKAIILDEAYRTITVRDGDRNVTVPMARAVIRSLAVNAAKGQHRAQRLFAELLLSTENANRAVHDDWLETAISYKVEWEVELERRTRLGITDLPEPLPHPDHGLIDMAMGTARIVGPSTKEEKAKGDRFVARRADFREEVNELTKMLKAETKPNMRRILSDDIAHAEKIIGIIDGALSGKPVRG
;
A
#
# COMPACT_ATOMS: atom_id res chain seq x y z
N MET A 1 -0.26 19.60 -67.60
CA MET A 1 0.46 18.78 -68.61
C MET A 1 1.20 19.74 -69.50
N ARG A 2 2.54 19.66 -69.56
CA ARG A 2 3.29 20.38 -70.60
C ARG A 2 3.00 19.68 -71.94
N PRO A 3 2.62 20.41 -73.01
CA PRO A 3 2.43 19.78 -74.32
C PRO A 3 3.77 19.19 -74.79
N GLY A 4 3.84 17.87 -74.98
CA GLY A 4 5.02 17.16 -75.51
C GLY A 4 5.73 16.16 -74.59
N TYR A 5 5.20 15.83 -73.41
CA TYR A 5 5.78 14.79 -72.55
C TYR A 5 5.32 13.38 -72.98
N ASP A 6 6.18 12.68 -73.73
CA ASP A 6 5.92 11.31 -74.18
C ASP A 6 6.27 10.28 -73.09
N VAL A 7 5.27 9.48 -72.71
CA VAL A 7 5.37 8.49 -71.62
C VAL A 7 5.92 7.18 -72.18
N GLY A 8 6.92 6.60 -71.52
CA GLY A 8 7.60 5.38 -72.00
C GLY A 8 8.40 4.69 -70.90
N TYR A 9 9.20 3.69 -71.26
CA TYR A 9 10.01 2.94 -70.30
C TYR A 9 10.99 3.88 -69.56
N GLY A 10 10.91 3.89 -68.22
CA GLY A 10 11.68 4.81 -67.36
C GLY A 10 11.19 6.26 -67.34
N LYS A 11 10.08 6.58 -68.02
CA LYS A 11 9.49 7.93 -68.13
C LYS A 11 8.06 7.95 -67.56
N PRO A 12 7.90 7.98 -66.22
CA PRO A 12 6.59 7.95 -65.60
C PRO A 12 5.81 9.25 -65.87
N PRO A 13 4.47 9.17 -66.06
CA PRO A 13 3.61 10.34 -66.26
C PRO A 13 3.82 11.39 -65.17
N GLU A 14 3.85 12.67 -65.54
CA GLU A 14 4.13 13.76 -64.60
C GLU A 14 3.20 13.77 -63.38
N GLY A 15 1.91 13.42 -63.58
CA GLY A 15 0.92 13.38 -62.51
C GLY A 15 1.08 12.25 -61.49
N ALA A 16 1.84 11.19 -61.83
CA ALA A 16 2.06 10.02 -60.97
C ALA A 16 3.43 10.05 -60.25
N ARG A 17 4.24 11.10 -60.45
CA ARG A 17 5.55 11.22 -59.82
C ARG A 17 5.41 11.66 -58.36
N PHE A 18 6.16 11.01 -57.48
CA PHE A 18 6.26 11.45 -56.08
C PHE A 18 6.94 12.82 -56.00
N LYS A 19 6.38 13.71 -55.19
CA LYS A 19 6.96 15.03 -54.94
C LYS A 19 8.22 14.89 -54.05
N PRO A 20 9.34 15.54 -54.39
CA PRO A 20 10.52 15.57 -53.53
C PRO A 20 10.14 16.07 -52.12
N GLY A 21 10.54 15.33 -51.09
CA GLY A 21 10.29 15.70 -49.68
C GLY A 21 8.99 15.21 -49.08
N GLN A 22 8.05 14.65 -49.86
CA GLN A 22 6.85 14.01 -49.32
C GLN A 22 6.98 12.47 -49.33
N PRO A 23 6.67 11.77 -48.21
CA PRO A 23 6.66 10.32 -48.20
C PRO A 23 5.54 9.81 -49.12
N GLY A 24 5.87 8.94 -50.07
CA GLY A 24 4.93 8.36 -51.04
C GLY A 24 3.81 7.52 -50.40
N ASN A 25 3.95 7.16 -49.13
CA ASN A 25 2.89 6.59 -48.31
C ASN A 25 2.82 7.36 -46.97
N PRO A 26 1.81 8.22 -46.75
CA PRO A 26 1.60 8.94 -45.48
C PRO A 26 1.33 8.01 -44.28
N ARG A 27 0.84 6.79 -44.54
CA ARG A 27 0.67 5.72 -43.53
C ARG A 27 1.92 4.86 -43.37
N GLY A 28 2.97 5.13 -44.15
CA GLY A 28 4.25 4.46 -44.05
C GLY A 28 5.00 4.86 -42.78
N ARG A 29 6.02 4.08 -42.43
CA ARG A 29 6.88 4.36 -41.28
C ARG A 29 7.64 5.68 -41.48
N PRO A 30 7.65 6.62 -40.51
CA PRO A 30 8.36 7.89 -40.63
C PRO A 30 9.86 7.69 -40.85
N LYS A 31 10.43 8.47 -41.78
CA LYS A 31 11.86 8.46 -42.08
C LYS A 31 12.63 8.98 -40.84
N GLY A 32 13.42 8.12 -40.20
CA GLY A 32 14.20 8.47 -39.00
C GLY A 32 13.64 7.97 -37.65
N ALA A 33 12.64 7.10 -37.64
CA ALA A 33 12.19 6.40 -36.42
C ALA A 33 13.30 5.49 -35.87
N LYS A 34 14.18 6.05 -35.01
CA LYS A 34 15.23 5.33 -34.30
C LYS A 34 14.57 4.23 -33.47
N ASN A 35 14.97 2.98 -33.68
CA ASN A 35 14.82 1.94 -32.66
C ASN A 35 15.70 2.36 -31.47
N ARG A 36 15.22 3.26 -30.61
CA ARG A 36 15.89 3.61 -29.35
C ARG A 36 16.02 2.31 -28.56
N ARG A 37 17.22 1.72 -28.54
CA ARG A 37 17.55 0.71 -27.54
C ARG A 37 17.57 1.44 -26.20
N PRO A 38 16.78 1.03 -25.20
CA PRO A 38 16.77 1.72 -23.92
C PRO A 38 18.08 1.52 -23.19
N ALA A 39 18.33 2.39 -22.22
CA ALA A 39 19.59 2.43 -21.51
C ALA A 39 19.83 1.14 -20.70
N LEU A 40 21.10 0.80 -20.50
CA LEU A 40 21.58 -0.46 -19.89
C LEU A 40 21.03 -0.77 -18.48
N HIS A 41 20.41 0.21 -17.81
CA HIS A 41 19.88 0.11 -16.45
C HIS A 41 18.37 -0.15 -16.38
N GLU A 42 17.65 -0.20 -17.51
CA GLU A 42 16.28 -0.69 -17.52
C GLU A 42 16.29 -2.22 -17.64
N GLU A 43 15.93 -2.91 -16.55
CA GLU A 43 15.62 -4.34 -16.55
C GLU A 43 14.36 -4.61 -17.39
N ARG A 44 14.38 -4.30 -18.70
CA ARG A 44 13.21 -4.38 -19.60
C ARG A 44 12.55 -5.74 -19.54
N MET A 45 13.34 -6.80 -19.39
CA MET A 45 12.82 -8.16 -19.26
C MET A 45 11.98 -8.31 -18.00
N LYS A 46 12.46 -7.84 -16.84
CA LYS A 46 11.70 -7.87 -15.59
C LYS A 46 10.45 -7.01 -15.68
N ALA A 47 10.55 -5.81 -16.25
CA ALA A 47 9.40 -4.94 -16.45
C ALA A 47 8.33 -5.61 -17.33
N ILE A 48 8.72 -6.22 -18.46
CA ILE A 48 7.81 -6.96 -19.35
C ILE A 48 7.22 -8.18 -18.64
N ILE A 49 8.01 -8.94 -17.87
CA ILE A 49 7.54 -10.10 -17.10
C ILE A 49 6.50 -9.66 -16.06
N LEU A 50 6.75 -8.57 -15.33
CA LEU A 50 5.82 -8.05 -14.33
C LEU A 50 4.55 -7.52 -14.99
N ASP A 51 4.66 -6.77 -16.08
CA ASP A 51 3.50 -6.26 -16.83
C ASP A 51 2.61 -7.42 -17.32
N GLU A 52 3.20 -8.44 -17.94
CA GLU A 52 2.44 -9.61 -18.39
C GLU A 52 1.88 -10.43 -17.23
N ALA A 53 2.61 -10.56 -16.10
CA ALA A 53 2.14 -11.24 -14.91
C ALA A 53 0.90 -10.58 -14.28
N TYR A 54 0.86 -9.24 -14.29
CA TYR A 54 -0.24 -8.46 -13.72
C TYR A 54 -1.36 -8.11 -14.72
N ARG A 55 -1.14 -8.28 -16.02
CA ARG A 55 -2.19 -8.18 -17.04
C ARG A 55 -3.34 -9.12 -16.73
N THR A 56 -4.57 -8.60 -16.82
CA THR A 56 -5.77 -9.41 -16.57
C THR A 56 -6.15 -10.23 -17.80
N ILE A 57 -6.61 -11.45 -17.53
CA ILE A 57 -7.19 -12.34 -18.53
C ILE A 57 -8.50 -12.92 -17.99
N THR A 58 -9.38 -13.30 -18.91
CA THR A 58 -10.61 -14.03 -18.56
C THR A 58 -10.35 -15.52 -18.68
N VAL A 59 -10.56 -16.25 -17.58
CA VAL A 59 -10.36 -17.69 -17.49
C VAL A 59 -11.64 -18.35 -17.00
N ARG A 60 -11.90 -19.57 -17.47
CA ARG A 60 -13.03 -20.38 -17.00
C ARG A 60 -12.62 -21.13 -15.73
N ASP A 61 -13.34 -20.87 -14.64
CA ASP A 61 -13.17 -21.48 -13.33
C ASP A 61 -14.43 -22.30 -13.03
N GLY A 62 -14.40 -23.58 -13.40
CA GLY A 62 -15.57 -24.46 -13.39
C GLY A 62 -16.68 -23.96 -14.34
N ASP A 63 -17.81 -23.59 -13.75
CA ASP A 63 -19.00 -23.10 -14.46
C ASP A 63 -19.05 -21.58 -14.62
N ARG A 64 -18.07 -20.84 -14.09
CA ARG A 64 -18.05 -19.37 -14.12
C ARG A 64 -16.81 -18.85 -14.85
N ASN A 65 -16.96 -17.74 -15.56
CA ASN A 65 -15.83 -17.00 -16.11
C ASN A 65 -15.38 -15.95 -15.09
N VAL A 66 -14.09 -15.90 -14.79
CA VAL A 66 -13.51 -14.96 -13.84
C VAL A 66 -12.36 -14.21 -14.51
N THR A 67 -12.34 -12.89 -14.35
CA THR A 67 -11.22 -12.05 -14.79
C THR A 67 -10.21 -11.90 -13.64
N VAL A 68 -8.99 -12.38 -13.85
CA VAL A 68 -7.90 -12.35 -12.86
C VAL A 68 -6.56 -12.04 -13.54
N PRO A 69 -5.55 -11.55 -12.79
CA PRO A 69 -4.19 -11.42 -13.31
C PRO A 69 -3.64 -12.76 -13.84
N MET A 70 -2.84 -12.70 -14.90
CA MET A 70 -2.23 -13.86 -15.54
C MET A 70 -1.48 -14.75 -14.54
N ALA A 71 -0.64 -14.15 -13.68
CA ALA A 71 0.11 -14.90 -12.68
C ALA A 71 -0.82 -15.66 -11.71
N ARG A 72 -1.93 -15.04 -11.29
CA ARG A 72 -2.92 -15.70 -10.43
C ARG A 72 -3.61 -16.86 -11.16
N ALA A 73 -3.95 -16.68 -12.44
CA ALA A 73 -4.54 -17.74 -13.26
C ALA A 73 -3.60 -18.95 -13.39
N VAL A 74 -2.33 -18.70 -13.68
CA VAL A 74 -1.30 -19.76 -13.82
C VAL A 74 -1.13 -20.54 -12.51
N ILE A 75 -0.99 -19.86 -11.38
CA ILE A 75 -0.86 -20.53 -10.06
C ILE A 75 -2.12 -21.35 -9.72
N ARG A 76 -3.33 -20.86 -10.01
CA ARG A 76 -4.57 -21.63 -9.82
C ARG A 76 -4.58 -22.89 -10.67
N SER A 77 -4.27 -22.76 -11.96
CA SER A 77 -4.23 -23.92 -12.86
C SER A 77 -3.16 -24.93 -12.41
N LEU A 78 -2.00 -24.46 -11.96
CA LEU A 78 -0.94 -25.31 -11.42
C LEU A 78 -1.44 -26.09 -10.19
N ALA A 79 -2.09 -25.41 -9.25
CA ALA A 79 -2.65 -26.03 -8.05
C ALA A 79 -3.72 -27.09 -8.38
N VAL A 80 -4.64 -26.78 -9.29
CA VAL A 80 -5.68 -27.74 -9.74
C VAL A 80 -5.04 -28.97 -10.40
N ASN A 81 -4.02 -28.78 -11.23
CA ASN A 81 -3.32 -29.89 -11.88
C ASN A 81 -2.51 -30.73 -10.89
N ALA A 82 -1.88 -30.10 -9.89
CA ALA A 82 -1.19 -30.77 -8.81
C ALA A 82 -2.17 -31.62 -7.97
N ALA A 83 -3.34 -31.07 -7.62
CA ALA A 83 -4.39 -31.77 -6.89
C ALA A 83 -4.97 -32.96 -7.68
N LYS A 84 -4.99 -32.88 -9.01
CA LYS A 84 -5.37 -33.98 -9.92
C LYS A 84 -4.30 -35.06 -10.09
N GLY A 85 -3.15 -34.95 -9.41
CA GLY A 85 -2.10 -35.98 -9.43
C GLY A 85 -1.05 -35.82 -10.52
N GLN A 86 -1.00 -34.69 -11.24
CA GLN A 86 0.06 -34.48 -12.23
C GLN A 86 1.40 -34.27 -11.53
N HIS A 87 2.30 -35.25 -11.58
CA HIS A 87 3.57 -35.24 -10.83
C HIS A 87 4.44 -34.00 -11.08
N ARG A 88 4.53 -33.53 -12.34
CA ARG A 88 5.29 -32.31 -12.66
C ARG A 88 4.68 -31.06 -12.02
N ALA A 89 3.35 -30.97 -11.98
CA ALA A 89 2.63 -29.89 -11.33
C ALA A 89 2.78 -29.95 -9.81
N GLN A 90 2.70 -31.15 -9.21
CA GLN A 90 2.92 -31.38 -7.78
C GLN A 90 4.32 -30.93 -7.36
N ARG A 91 5.35 -31.32 -8.11
CA ARG A 91 6.73 -30.90 -7.83
C ARG A 91 6.90 -29.39 -7.92
N LEU A 92 6.47 -28.78 -9.03
CA LEU A 92 6.59 -27.32 -9.21
C LEU A 92 5.80 -26.54 -8.15
N PHE A 93 4.61 -27.02 -7.78
CA PHE A 93 3.81 -26.41 -6.73
C PHE A 93 4.50 -26.50 -5.35
N ALA A 94 5.05 -27.66 -5.01
CA ALA A 94 5.81 -27.84 -3.76
C ALA A 94 7.08 -26.99 -3.72
N GLU A 95 7.81 -26.86 -4.83
CA GLU A 95 9.00 -26.00 -4.94
C GLU A 95 8.62 -24.52 -4.75
N LEU A 96 7.55 -24.05 -5.41
CA LEU A 96 7.06 -22.68 -5.23
C LEU A 96 6.61 -22.43 -3.79
N LEU A 97 5.89 -23.36 -3.18
CA LEU A 97 5.45 -23.26 -1.79
C LEU A 97 6.64 -23.15 -0.84
N LEU A 98 7.59 -24.08 -0.93
CA LEU A 98 8.79 -24.08 -0.09
C LEU A 98 9.62 -22.80 -0.28
N SER A 99 9.80 -22.34 -1.52
CA SER A 99 10.52 -21.09 -1.79
C SER A 99 9.82 -19.87 -1.18
N THR A 100 8.48 -19.85 -1.19
CA THR A 100 7.68 -18.76 -0.62
C THR A 100 7.71 -18.80 0.90
N GLU A 101 7.58 -20.00 1.49
CA GLU A 101 7.69 -20.19 2.94
C GLU A 101 9.08 -19.81 3.46
N ASN A 102 10.15 -20.19 2.74
CA ASN A 102 11.51 -19.83 3.12
C ASN A 102 11.78 -18.33 2.94
N ALA A 103 11.31 -17.72 1.84
CA ALA A 103 11.45 -16.28 1.63
C ALA A 103 10.69 -15.49 2.72
N ASN A 104 9.48 -15.93 3.06
CA ASN A 104 8.71 -15.34 4.16
C ASN A 104 9.42 -15.55 5.50
N ARG A 105 9.93 -16.76 5.78
CA ARG A 105 10.66 -17.06 7.01
C ARG A 105 11.88 -16.16 7.16
N ALA A 106 12.70 -15.99 6.12
CA ALA A 106 13.86 -15.09 6.19
C ALA A 106 13.45 -13.65 6.52
N VAL A 107 12.41 -13.12 5.88
CA VAL A 107 11.89 -11.77 6.20
C VAL A 107 11.33 -11.70 7.62
N HIS A 108 10.66 -12.76 8.09
CA HIS A 108 10.13 -12.83 9.45
C HIS A 108 11.25 -12.94 10.50
N ASP A 109 12.28 -13.73 10.22
CA ASP A 109 13.43 -13.93 11.10
C ASP A 109 14.25 -12.63 11.22
N ASP A 110 14.55 -11.96 10.09
CA ASP A 110 15.24 -10.66 10.07
C ASP A 110 14.45 -9.60 10.86
N TRP A 111 13.12 -9.58 10.69
CA TRP A 111 12.25 -8.66 11.42
C TRP A 111 12.19 -8.98 12.92
N LEU A 112 12.08 -10.26 13.28
CA LEU A 112 12.05 -10.72 14.65
C LEU A 112 13.36 -10.39 15.37
N GLU A 113 14.51 -10.65 14.74
CA GLU A 113 15.84 -10.31 15.26
C GLU A 113 15.98 -8.81 15.49
N THR A 114 15.56 -8.00 14.50
CA THR A 114 15.58 -6.53 14.61
C THR A 114 14.71 -6.05 15.78
N ALA A 115 13.50 -6.61 15.93
CA ALA A 115 12.58 -6.23 16.99
C ALA A 115 13.08 -6.63 18.39
N ILE A 116 13.66 -7.83 18.54
CA ILE A 116 14.26 -8.30 19.79
C ILE A 116 15.43 -7.40 20.17
N SER A 117 16.36 -7.16 19.25
CA SER A 117 17.55 -6.32 19.49
C SER A 117 17.14 -4.91 19.91
N TYR A 118 16.22 -4.29 19.17
CA TYR A 118 15.70 -2.97 19.51
C TYR A 118 15.09 -2.91 20.90
N LYS A 119 14.26 -3.92 21.26
CA LYS A 119 13.60 -3.97 22.56
C LYS A 119 14.60 -4.08 23.70
N VAL A 120 15.55 -5.02 23.60
CA VAL A 120 16.58 -5.24 24.62
C VAL A 120 17.47 -4.01 24.79
N GLU A 121 17.94 -3.42 23.69
CA GLU A 121 18.81 -2.25 23.74
C GLU A 121 18.13 -1.05 24.42
N TRP A 122 16.87 -0.79 24.08
CA TRP A 122 16.11 0.31 24.68
C TRP A 122 15.69 0.06 26.11
N GLU A 123 15.32 -1.16 26.50
CA GLU A 123 15.04 -1.51 27.90
C GLU A 123 16.26 -1.23 28.78
N VAL A 124 17.45 -1.67 28.34
CA VAL A 124 18.72 -1.40 29.05
C VAL A 124 19.00 0.11 29.15
N GLU A 125 18.80 0.87 28.08
CA GLU A 125 19.03 2.31 28.09
C GLU A 125 18.02 3.07 28.96
N LEU A 126 16.74 2.69 28.95
CA LEU A 126 15.71 3.30 29.79
C LEU A 126 15.94 2.99 31.27
N GLU A 127 16.35 1.78 31.62
CA GLU A 127 16.78 1.44 32.98
C GLU A 127 17.99 2.26 33.41
N ARG A 128 18.97 2.44 32.52
CA ARG A 128 20.15 3.29 32.78
C ARG A 128 19.75 4.74 33.03
N ARG A 129 18.85 5.31 32.21
CA ARG A 129 18.34 6.67 32.39
C ARG A 129 17.60 6.83 33.71
N THR A 130 16.75 5.87 34.05
CA THR A 130 16.01 5.86 35.32
C THR A 130 16.97 5.85 36.51
N ARG A 131 18.01 5.00 36.47
CA ARG A 131 19.02 4.89 37.52
C ARG A 131 19.85 6.17 37.70
N LEU A 132 20.10 6.88 36.61
CA LEU A 132 20.89 8.12 36.60
C LEU A 132 20.03 9.40 36.74
N GLY A 133 18.69 9.27 36.80
CA GLY A 133 17.77 10.40 36.89
C GLY A 133 17.73 11.28 35.63
N ILE A 134 18.08 10.73 34.46
CA ILE A 134 18.10 11.46 33.18
C ILE A 134 16.67 11.55 32.65
N THR A 135 16.12 12.77 32.60
CA THR A 135 14.71 13.05 32.22
C THR A 135 14.57 14.03 31.05
N ASP A 136 15.67 14.61 30.59
CA ASP A 136 15.74 15.62 29.54
C ASP A 136 15.77 15.04 28.12
N LEU A 137 16.04 13.74 27.98
CA LEU A 137 16.11 13.07 26.69
C LEU A 137 14.73 12.58 26.22
N PRO A 138 14.44 12.68 24.90
CA PRO A 138 13.19 12.17 24.35
C PRO A 138 13.13 10.64 24.46
N GLU A 139 11.90 10.15 24.65
CA GLU A 139 11.58 8.73 24.57
C GLU A 139 11.88 8.15 23.18
N PRO A 140 12.29 6.88 23.11
CA PRO A 140 12.44 6.19 21.84
C PRO A 140 11.12 6.06 21.08
N LEU A 141 11.24 6.05 19.76
CA LEU A 141 10.15 5.77 18.83
C LEU A 141 10.59 4.70 17.84
N PRO A 142 9.88 3.57 17.75
CA PRO A 142 8.80 3.11 18.65
C PRO A 142 9.27 2.92 20.11
N HIS A 143 8.39 3.03 21.11
CA HIS A 143 8.76 2.63 22.47
C HIS A 143 8.95 1.10 22.55
N PRO A 144 9.89 0.55 23.34
CA PRO A 144 10.08 -0.90 23.46
C PRO A 144 8.79 -1.67 23.84
N ASP A 145 7.91 -1.07 24.65
CA ASP A 145 6.60 -1.66 25.02
C ASP A 145 5.61 -1.74 23.85
N HIS A 146 5.80 -0.96 22.80
CA HIS A 146 4.97 -1.07 21.58
C HIS A 146 5.33 -2.33 20.79
N GLY A 147 6.50 -2.93 21.02
CA GLY A 147 6.92 -4.19 20.39
C GLY A 147 6.30 -5.42 21.07
N LEU A 148 5.32 -6.03 20.40
CA LEU A 148 4.74 -7.32 20.77
C LEU A 148 5.47 -8.44 20.01
N ILE A 149 6.13 -9.32 20.77
CA ILE A 149 6.91 -10.44 20.23
C ILE A 149 6.24 -11.74 20.65
N ASP A 150 5.81 -12.53 19.67
CA ASP A 150 5.32 -13.88 19.86
C ASP A 150 6.44 -14.87 19.55
N MET A 151 7.07 -15.39 20.59
CA MET A 151 8.18 -16.34 20.48
C MET A 151 7.74 -17.73 20.03
N ALA A 152 6.47 -18.10 20.21
CA ALA A 152 5.95 -19.39 19.78
C ALA A 152 5.67 -19.40 18.27
N MET A 153 5.17 -18.28 17.74
CA MET A 153 4.91 -18.12 16.31
C MET A 153 6.09 -17.52 15.53
N GLY A 154 7.12 -17.01 16.21
CA GLY A 154 8.27 -16.36 15.59
C GLY A 154 7.90 -15.05 14.88
N THR A 155 7.00 -14.26 15.48
CA THR A 155 6.52 -13.01 14.86
C THR A 155 6.67 -11.82 15.80
N ALA A 156 6.94 -10.64 15.23
CA ALA A 156 6.96 -9.38 15.95
C ALA A 156 5.99 -8.37 15.30
N ARG A 157 5.31 -7.56 16.11
CA ARG A 157 4.41 -6.49 15.66
C ARG A 157 4.57 -5.25 16.53
N ILE A 158 4.47 -4.08 15.92
CA ILE A 158 4.46 -2.80 16.64
C ILE A 158 3.01 -2.35 16.82
N VAL A 159 2.61 -2.08 18.06
CA VAL A 159 1.31 -1.55 18.44
C VAL A 159 1.54 -0.22 19.15
N GLY A 160 1.31 0.88 18.43
CA GLY A 160 1.55 2.23 18.92
C GLY A 160 2.24 3.09 17.86
N PRO A 161 2.54 4.36 18.19
CA PRO A 161 3.26 5.24 17.27
C PRO A 161 4.65 4.68 17.01
N SER A 162 4.94 4.46 15.72
CA SER A 162 6.25 4.02 15.22
C SER A 162 7.07 5.19 14.69
N THR A 163 6.41 6.30 14.35
CA THR A 163 7.05 7.51 13.83
C THR A 163 6.72 8.75 14.66
N LYS A 164 7.54 9.79 14.51
CA LYS A 164 7.31 11.09 15.15
C LYS A 164 5.99 11.73 14.70
N GLU A 165 5.63 11.55 13.43
CA GLU A 165 4.37 12.06 12.88
C GLU A 165 3.16 11.36 13.47
N GLU A 166 3.23 10.04 13.64
CA GLU A 166 2.18 9.26 14.31
C GLU A 166 2.03 9.65 15.77
N LYS A 167 3.15 9.81 16.51
CA LYS A 167 3.12 10.30 17.90
C LYS A 167 2.45 11.68 17.97
N ALA A 168 2.88 12.64 17.14
CA ALA A 168 2.32 13.99 17.12
C ALA A 168 0.82 14.01 16.76
N LYS A 169 0.35 13.15 15.86
CA LYS A 169 -1.08 12.99 15.57
C LYS A 169 -1.83 12.41 16.77
N GLY A 170 -1.29 11.35 17.38
CA GLY A 170 -1.85 10.74 18.59
C GLY A 170 -1.96 11.75 19.74
N ASP A 171 -0.90 12.52 20.00
CA ASP A 171 -0.85 13.54 21.05
C ASP A 171 -1.92 14.62 20.83
N ARG A 172 -2.14 15.06 19.59
CA ARG A 172 -3.23 16.00 19.25
C ARG A 172 -4.60 15.42 19.57
N PHE A 173 -4.83 14.14 19.25
CA PHE A 173 -6.10 13.48 19.58
C PHE A 173 -6.28 13.32 21.08
N VAL A 174 -5.22 12.99 21.82
CA VAL A 174 -5.25 12.89 23.29
C VAL A 174 -5.54 14.25 23.94
N ALA A 175 -4.86 15.32 23.49
CA ALA A 175 -5.12 16.67 23.97
C ALA A 175 -6.57 17.09 23.68
N ARG A 176 -7.04 16.88 22.44
CA ARG A 176 -8.41 17.22 22.05
C ARG A 176 -9.45 16.45 22.86
N ARG A 177 -9.19 15.19 23.19
CA ARG A 177 -10.05 14.39 24.07
C ARG A 177 -10.09 14.95 25.49
N ALA A 178 -8.96 15.44 26.02
CA ALA A 178 -8.91 16.06 27.33
C ALA A 178 -9.77 17.33 27.37
N ASP A 179 -9.65 18.21 26.37
CA ASP A 179 -10.47 19.42 26.23
C ASP A 179 -11.97 19.10 26.27
N PHE A 180 -12.42 18.12 25.46
CA PHE A 180 -13.82 17.73 25.43
C PHE A 180 -14.30 17.09 26.74
N ARG A 181 -13.43 16.36 27.46
CA ARG A 181 -13.78 15.80 28.78
C ARG A 181 -13.97 16.90 29.82
N GLU A 182 -13.13 17.94 29.77
CA GLU A 182 -13.28 19.12 30.63
C GLU A 182 -14.58 19.87 30.30
N GLU A 183 -14.88 20.08 29.01
CA GLU A 183 -16.12 20.68 28.54
C GLU A 183 -17.35 19.90 29.03
N VAL A 184 -17.37 18.57 28.88
CA VAL A 184 -18.45 17.71 29.41
C VAL A 184 -18.62 17.90 30.91
N ASN A 185 -17.52 17.98 31.67
CA ASN A 185 -17.58 18.17 33.12
C ASN A 185 -18.20 19.53 33.48
N GLU A 186 -17.79 20.61 32.81
CA GLU A 186 -18.35 21.94 33.05
C GLU A 186 -19.81 22.05 32.63
N LEU A 187 -20.17 21.55 31.44
CA LEU A 187 -21.57 21.50 30.99
C LEU A 187 -22.44 20.67 31.94
N THR A 188 -21.91 19.57 32.49
CA THR A 188 -22.61 18.76 33.48
C THR A 188 -22.85 19.51 34.79
N LYS A 189 -21.88 20.32 35.24
CA LYS A 189 -22.06 21.20 36.41
C LYS A 189 -23.13 22.26 36.15
N MET A 190 -23.11 22.90 34.97
CA MET A 190 -24.11 23.88 34.57
C MET A 190 -25.51 23.27 34.48
N LEU A 191 -25.63 22.08 33.90
CA LEU A 191 -26.89 21.34 33.81
C LEU A 191 -27.48 21.00 35.18
N LYS A 192 -26.63 20.72 36.18
CA LYS A 192 -27.08 20.49 37.57
C LYS A 192 -27.60 21.76 38.24
N ALA A 193 -27.00 22.92 37.95
CA ALA A 193 -27.39 24.21 38.52
C ALA A 193 -28.59 24.87 37.81
N GLU A 194 -28.85 24.53 36.54
CA GLU A 194 -29.88 25.16 35.72
C GLU A 194 -31.27 24.59 35.96
N THR A 195 -32.27 25.45 36.12
CA THR A 195 -33.67 25.08 36.41
C THR A 195 -34.59 25.24 35.20
N LYS A 196 -34.22 26.07 34.21
CA LYS A 196 -35.04 26.35 33.03
C LYS A 196 -35.04 25.17 32.05
N PRO A 197 -36.21 24.59 31.70
CA PRO A 197 -36.30 23.41 30.83
C PRO A 197 -35.62 23.57 29.47
N ASN A 198 -35.77 24.74 28.83
CA ASN A 198 -35.17 25.01 27.52
C ASN A 198 -33.63 25.02 27.59
N MET A 199 -33.07 25.61 28.65
CA MET A 199 -31.62 25.69 28.82
C MET A 199 -31.03 24.33 29.23
N ARG A 200 -31.75 23.56 30.06
CA ARG A 200 -31.39 22.18 30.37
C ARG A 200 -31.33 21.29 29.11
N ARG A 201 -32.25 21.49 28.16
CA ARG A 201 -32.23 20.75 26.88
C ARG A 201 -30.99 21.09 26.06
N ILE A 202 -30.67 22.38 25.91
CA ILE A 202 -29.48 22.84 25.18
C ILE A 202 -28.20 22.25 25.79
N LEU A 203 -28.03 22.38 27.11
CA LEU A 203 -26.87 21.83 27.82
C LEU A 203 -26.77 20.30 27.67
N SER A 204 -27.90 19.59 27.67
CA SER A 204 -27.93 18.14 27.43
C SER A 204 -27.53 17.77 26.00
N ASP A 205 -27.96 18.54 25.01
CA ASP A 205 -27.61 18.33 23.60
C ASP A 205 -26.10 18.58 23.37
N ASP A 206 -25.54 19.61 24.01
CA ASP A 206 -24.12 19.95 23.93
C ASP A 206 -23.24 18.88 24.60
N ILE A 207 -23.64 18.36 25.76
CA ILE A 207 -22.97 17.21 26.41
C ILE A 207 -22.96 16.00 25.48
N ALA A 208 -24.12 15.64 24.91
CA ALA A 208 -24.24 14.49 24.02
C ALA A 208 -23.36 14.65 22.77
N HIS A 209 -23.24 15.87 22.25
CA HIS A 209 -22.36 16.17 21.12
C HIS A 209 -20.87 16.02 21.49
N ALA A 210 -20.44 16.56 22.63
CA ALA A 210 -19.06 16.43 23.11
C ALA A 210 -18.69 14.96 23.41
N GLU A 211 -19.58 14.19 24.03
CA GLU A 211 -19.42 12.76 24.26
C GLU A 211 -19.31 11.96 22.95
N LYS A 212 -20.09 12.32 21.93
CA LYS A 212 -19.98 11.72 20.60
C LYS A 212 -18.60 11.96 19.98
N ILE A 213 -18.04 13.17 20.12
CA ILE A 213 -16.70 13.47 19.61
C ILE A 213 -15.63 12.69 20.38
N ILE A 214 -15.75 12.57 21.71
CA ILE A 214 -14.87 11.71 22.52
C ILE A 214 -14.92 10.27 22.00
N GLY A 215 -16.10 9.74 21.70
CA GLY A 215 -16.26 8.39 21.13
C GLY A 215 -15.59 8.22 19.77
N ILE A 216 -15.64 9.23 18.89
CA ILE A 216 -14.93 9.23 17.60
C ILE A 216 -13.41 9.22 17.84
N ILE A 217 -12.91 10.03 18.76
CA ILE A 217 -11.49 10.10 19.11
C ILE A 217 -10.99 8.77 19.70
N ASP A 218 -11.75 8.17 20.62
CA ASP A 218 -11.40 6.87 21.22
C ASP A 218 -11.41 5.74 20.17
N GLY A 219 -12.30 5.80 19.17
CA GLY A 219 -12.25 4.93 17.99
C GLY A 219 -10.96 5.10 17.17
N ALA A 220 -10.58 6.35 16.90
CA ALA A 220 -9.35 6.66 16.18
C ALA A 220 -8.08 6.23 16.93
N LEU A 221 -8.05 6.37 18.26
CA LEU A 221 -6.92 5.98 19.12
C LEU A 221 -6.80 4.47 19.33
N SER A 222 -7.91 3.73 19.30
CA SER A 222 -7.93 2.26 19.49
C SER A 222 -7.67 1.46 18.21
N GLY A 223 -7.54 2.13 17.06
CA GLY A 223 -7.34 1.47 15.76
C GLY A 223 -8.53 0.63 15.29
N LYS A 224 -9.69 0.74 15.94
CA LYS A 224 -10.93 0.06 15.52
C LYS A 224 -11.73 1.00 14.60
N PRO A 225 -12.17 0.55 13.41
CA PRO A 225 -13.01 1.37 12.56
C PRO A 225 -14.31 1.70 13.31
N VAL A 226 -14.62 3.00 13.42
CA VAL A 226 -15.89 3.48 13.95
C VAL A 226 -16.99 2.92 13.04
N ARG A 227 -17.78 1.97 13.54
CA ARG A 227 -18.97 1.50 12.82
C ARG A 227 -19.93 2.68 12.72
N GLY A 228 -20.12 3.17 11.49
CA GLY A 228 -21.20 4.09 11.14
C GLY A 228 -22.56 3.41 11.22
#